data_AF-A0A7V4G240-F1
#
_entry.id   AF-A0A7V4G240-F1
#
_cell.length_a   1.000
_cell.length_b   1.000
_cell.length_c   1.000
_cell.angle_alpha   90.00
_cell.angle_beta   90.00
_cell.angle_gamma   90.00
#
_symmetry.space_group_name_H-M   'P 1'
#
loop_
_entity.id
_entity.type
_entity.pdbx_description
1 polymer ?
#
loop_
_entity_poly.entity_id
_entity_poly.type
_entity_poly.pdbx_seq_one_letter_code
_entity_poly.pdbx_strand_id
1 'polypeptide(L)'
;MSNCKCDDSAPAASWSRSSETWSGGWGGPAVTFDFNRPPCSCTDGSLCVCDNPAHLFKDLGMTNTNRRNFSSPTYFAQWYTLAEGVNMVVPYTLILTLSDARTGSYTNMNSTVSTGFDPIGANGGWITAGKETISGCDKQSMQNASFTTELRFWFEYQGGEQFAFSGDDDAWVFVNRTLVVDLGGLHGREEGSFTLDASDGSAVVRAWNHYYDGINYTTTQGNNLKLGLKWGKVYEVAMFQAERNACGSNFGVTLKNFSKPKSICGSTCGDGIVAADEYCDDGVNTSTYNGCGPHCIPAPYCGDGKVQAPEEECDDGVNVSQYGGCGPGCKKGPTCGDGKVQSPWEDCDDGVNAGDYGKCGPGCHYGARCGDGVVQPEYEECDDGVFNGGNCRQDCKLIYIP
;
A
#
# COMPACT_ATOMS: atom_id res chain seq x y z
N MET A 1 -28.00 -24.22 24.17
CA MET A 1 -27.71 -25.59 24.66
C MET A 1 -26.88 -25.50 25.95
N SER A 2 -27.49 -25.14 27.07
CA SER A 2 -26.81 -24.70 28.32
C SER A 2 -26.41 -25.82 29.30
N ASN A 3 -26.25 -27.07 28.84
CA ASN A 3 -26.34 -28.24 29.73
C ASN A 3 -25.16 -29.24 29.65
N CYS A 4 -24.04 -28.85 29.06
CA CYS A 4 -22.88 -29.71 28.88
C CYS A 4 -21.78 -29.42 29.91
N LYS A 5 -21.16 -30.47 30.49
CA LYS A 5 -20.00 -30.40 31.39
C LYS A 5 -18.84 -31.27 30.87
N CYS A 6 -17.64 -30.70 30.87
CA CYS A 6 -16.38 -31.39 30.58
C CYS A 6 -15.65 -31.75 31.88
N ASP A 7 -15.08 -32.96 31.94
CA ASP A 7 -14.28 -33.43 33.07
C ASP A 7 -12.79 -33.51 32.68
N ASP A 8 -12.13 -32.36 32.73
CA ASP A 8 -10.70 -32.23 32.40
C ASP A 8 -9.79 -32.88 33.45
N SER A 9 -10.35 -33.27 34.60
CA SER A 9 -9.66 -34.00 35.66
C SER A 9 -9.65 -35.52 35.46
N ALA A 10 -10.38 -36.01 34.45
CA ALA A 10 -10.48 -37.42 34.17
C ALA A 10 -9.13 -38.00 33.69
N PRO A 11 -8.79 -39.26 34.04
CA PRO A 11 -7.55 -39.89 33.61
C PRO A 11 -7.40 -39.88 32.09
N ALA A 12 -6.21 -39.62 31.54
CA ALA A 12 -5.97 -39.54 30.09
C ALA A 12 -6.48 -40.75 29.27
N ALA A 13 -6.64 -41.92 29.91
CA ALA A 13 -7.21 -43.12 29.30
C ALA A 13 -8.71 -43.02 28.97
N SER A 14 -9.46 -42.12 29.60
CA SER A 14 -10.88 -41.89 29.32
C SER A 14 -11.13 -40.82 28.24
N TRP A 15 -10.07 -40.20 27.74
CA TRP A 15 -10.17 -39.14 26.74
C TRP A 15 -10.47 -39.75 25.36
N SER A 16 -11.41 -39.14 24.66
CA SER A 16 -11.73 -39.54 23.29
C SER A 16 -10.64 -39.06 22.34
N ARG A 17 -10.16 -39.97 21.50
CA ARG A 17 -9.14 -39.69 20.49
C ARG A 17 -9.77 -39.52 19.12
N SER A 18 -9.37 -38.49 18.41
CA SER A 18 -9.61 -38.36 16.98
C SER A 18 -8.36 -37.90 16.29
N SER A 19 -8.11 -38.40 15.09
CA SER A 19 -7.02 -37.95 14.24
C SER A 19 -7.58 -37.26 13.02
N GLU A 20 -6.99 -36.16 12.59
CA GLU A 20 -7.29 -35.55 11.30
C GLU A 20 -6.01 -35.42 10.48
N THR A 21 -6.08 -35.80 9.20
CA THR A 21 -4.91 -35.79 8.32
C THR A 21 -5.08 -34.69 7.28
N TRP A 22 -4.24 -33.68 7.37
CA TRP A 22 -4.28 -32.52 6.48
C TRP A 22 -3.26 -32.72 5.36
N SER A 23 -3.56 -32.22 4.16
CA SER A 23 -2.58 -32.18 3.07
C SER A 23 -1.39 -31.32 3.50
N GLY A 24 -0.16 -31.83 3.38
CA GLY A 24 1.08 -31.14 3.78
C GLY A 24 1.48 -29.94 2.90
N GLY A 25 0.49 -29.19 2.38
CA GLY A 25 0.69 -28.14 1.39
C GLY A 25 1.18 -28.68 0.05
N TRP A 26 1.87 -27.82 -0.72
CA TRP A 26 2.35 -28.13 -2.07
C TRP A 26 3.47 -29.17 -2.05
N GLY A 27 3.08 -30.46 -2.08
CA GLY A 27 3.97 -31.60 -2.29
C GLY A 27 4.54 -32.25 -1.02
N GLY A 28 4.23 -31.73 0.18
CA GLY A 28 4.60 -32.37 1.45
C GLY A 28 3.71 -33.58 1.77
N PRO A 29 4.23 -34.61 2.47
CA PRO A 29 3.43 -35.72 2.95
C PRO A 29 2.33 -35.19 3.89
N ALA A 30 1.19 -35.88 3.91
CA ALA A 30 0.08 -35.48 4.76
C ALA A 30 0.49 -35.52 6.25
N VAL A 31 0.07 -34.52 7.00
CA VAL A 31 0.36 -34.40 8.44
C VAL A 31 -0.89 -34.80 9.21
N THR A 32 -0.74 -35.80 10.08
CA THR A 32 -1.82 -36.26 10.95
C THR A 32 -1.71 -35.58 12.30
N PHE A 33 -2.77 -34.88 12.68
CA PHE A 33 -2.93 -34.26 13.99
C PHE A 33 -3.77 -35.19 14.87
N ASP A 34 -3.25 -35.55 16.04
CA ASP A 34 -3.95 -36.36 17.02
C ASP A 34 -4.53 -35.46 18.13
N PHE A 35 -5.86 -35.45 18.22
CA PHE A 35 -6.59 -34.69 19.23
C PHE A 35 -7.06 -35.62 20.35
N ASN A 36 -6.72 -35.28 21.59
CA ASN A 36 -7.26 -35.91 22.79
C ASN A 36 -8.29 -34.97 23.41
N ARG A 37 -9.53 -35.43 23.59
CA ARG A 37 -10.60 -34.64 24.22
C ARG A 37 -11.06 -35.27 25.54
N PRO A 38 -11.22 -34.50 26.62
CA PRO A 38 -11.73 -35.00 27.88
C PRO A 38 -13.19 -35.46 27.76
N PRO A 39 -13.68 -36.32 28.67
CA PRO A 39 -15.07 -36.75 28.68
C PRO A 39 -16.05 -35.57 28.83
N CYS A 40 -17.03 -35.53 27.93
CA CYS A 40 -18.12 -34.57 27.94
C CYS A 40 -19.45 -35.28 28.27
N SER A 41 -20.28 -34.66 29.11
CA SER A 41 -21.65 -35.11 29.34
C SER A 41 -22.63 -33.95 29.25
N CYS A 42 -23.74 -34.17 28.55
CA CYS A 42 -24.80 -33.18 28.42
C CYS A 42 -26.09 -33.72 29.04
N THR A 43 -26.75 -32.94 29.90
CA THR A 43 -27.91 -33.43 30.68
C THR A 43 -29.18 -33.64 29.84
N ASP A 44 -29.18 -33.19 28.58
CA ASP A 44 -30.25 -33.40 27.61
C ASP A 44 -30.00 -34.58 26.64
N GLY A 45 -28.91 -35.33 26.83
CA GLY A 45 -28.56 -36.48 26.00
C GLY A 45 -28.05 -36.12 24.59
N SER A 46 -27.81 -34.84 24.31
CA SER A 46 -27.22 -34.41 23.05
C SER A 46 -25.75 -34.80 22.93
N LEU A 47 -25.30 -34.94 21.68
CA LEU A 47 -23.91 -35.25 21.35
C LEU A 47 -23.03 -34.07 21.78
N CYS A 48 -22.12 -34.36 22.70
CA CYS A 48 -21.38 -33.38 23.46
C CYS A 48 -19.90 -33.49 23.04
N VAL A 49 -19.27 -32.39 22.63
CA VAL A 49 -17.83 -32.35 22.29
C VAL A 49 -17.16 -31.35 23.22
N CYS A 50 -16.16 -31.78 23.98
CA CYS A 50 -15.32 -30.90 24.79
C CYS A 50 -14.34 -30.15 23.89
N ASP A 51 -14.82 -29.05 23.30
CA ASP A 51 -13.96 -28.07 22.68
C ASP A 51 -13.55 -27.03 23.73
N ASN A 52 -12.23 -26.95 23.98
CA ASN A 52 -11.62 -26.06 24.98
C ASN A 52 -11.95 -24.58 24.67
N PRO A 53 -12.47 -23.80 25.64
CA PRO A 53 -13.04 -22.49 25.35
C PRO A 53 -12.00 -21.36 25.35
N ALA A 54 -11.38 -21.09 24.20
CA ALA A 54 -10.59 -19.86 24.04
C ALA A 54 -11.51 -18.66 23.73
N HIS A 55 -11.36 -17.59 24.50
CA HIS A 55 -12.13 -16.35 24.34
C HIS A 55 -11.58 -15.52 23.17
N LEU A 56 -12.47 -15.11 22.27
CA LEU A 56 -12.45 -13.82 21.56
C LEU A 56 -13.91 -13.61 21.12
N PHE A 57 -14.52 -12.52 21.58
CA PHE A 57 -15.94 -12.13 21.45
C PHE A 57 -16.98 -12.95 22.24
N LYS A 58 -17.64 -12.29 23.20
CA LYS A 58 -18.94 -12.73 23.74
C LYS A 58 -20.03 -12.24 22.80
N ASP A 59 -20.43 -13.10 21.87
CA ASP A 59 -21.58 -12.84 21.02
C ASP A 59 -22.83 -12.63 21.89
N LEU A 60 -23.41 -11.44 21.86
CA LEU A 60 -24.48 -11.02 22.77
C LEU A 60 -25.81 -11.75 22.52
N GLY A 61 -25.88 -12.61 21.50
CA GLY A 61 -26.99 -13.52 21.24
C GLY A 61 -26.78 -14.97 21.72
N MET A 62 -25.61 -15.35 22.22
CA MET A 62 -25.28 -16.74 22.60
C MET A 62 -25.22 -16.91 24.12
N THR A 63 -26.17 -17.69 24.68
CA THR A 63 -26.31 -17.93 26.13
C THR A 63 -25.65 -19.23 26.62
N ASN A 64 -24.76 -19.85 25.83
CA ASN A 64 -24.05 -21.07 26.22
C ASN A 64 -22.66 -21.21 25.58
N THR A 65 -21.83 -21.99 26.26
CA THR A 65 -20.36 -22.10 26.28
C THR A 65 -19.68 -22.74 25.05
N ASN A 66 -20.14 -22.51 23.83
CA ASN A 66 -19.43 -22.98 22.63
C ASN A 66 -18.54 -21.88 22.05
N ARG A 67 -17.31 -21.77 22.57
CA ARG A 67 -16.28 -20.89 22.00
C ARG A 67 -15.48 -21.65 20.95
N ARG A 68 -15.11 -20.97 19.85
CA ARG A 68 -14.51 -21.61 18.67
C ARG A 68 -13.00 -21.76 18.88
N ASN A 69 -12.49 -22.98 18.73
CA ASN A 69 -11.07 -23.30 18.80
C ASN A 69 -10.37 -22.98 17.45
N PHE A 70 -9.03 -22.99 17.41
CA PHE A 70 -8.21 -23.03 16.20
C PHE A 70 -8.34 -24.40 15.49
N SER A 71 -9.56 -24.81 15.14
CA SER A 71 -9.85 -26.12 14.56
C SER A 71 -10.00 -26.11 13.04
N SER A 72 -9.87 -24.94 12.40
CA SER A 72 -9.90 -24.82 10.94
C SER A 72 -9.14 -23.59 10.45
N PRO A 73 -8.71 -23.57 9.17
CA PRO A 73 -8.13 -22.39 8.54
C PRO A 73 -9.06 -21.15 8.61
N THR A 74 -10.37 -21.35 8.52
CA THR A 74 -11.37 -20.28 8.63
C THR A 74 -11.34 -19.63 10.01
N TYR A 75 -11.22 -20.43 11.07
CA TYR A 75 -11.15 -19.89 12.44
C TYR A 75 -9.79 -19.24 12.70
N PHE A 76 -8.69 -19.80 12.20
CA PHE A 76 -7.39 -19.15 12.27
C PHE A 76 -7.41 -17.77 11.58
N ALA A 77 -7.97 -17.69 10.38
CA ALA A 77 -8.11 -16.41 9.67
C ALA A 77 -8.94 -15.40 10.47
N GLN A 78 -10.06 -15.82 11.06
CA GLN A 78 -10.91 -14.96 11.88
C GLN A 78 -10.21 -14.37 13.12
N TRP A 79 -9.10 -14.95 13.58
CA TRP A 79 -8.35 -14.47 14.75
C TRP A 79 -7.32 -13.38 14.41
N TYR A 80 -6.83 -13.36 13.17
CA TYR A 80 -5.76 -12.45 12.72
C TYR A 80 -6.18 -11.52 11.59
N THR A 81 -7.38 -11.71 11.03
CA THR A 81 -7.95 -10.81 10.01
C THR A 81 -9.23 -10.17 10.51
N LEU A 82 -9.40 -8.88 10.22
CA LEU A 82 -10.56 -8.13 10.67
C LEU A 82 -11.86 -8.82 10.23
N ALA A 83 -12.70 -9.14 11.21
CA ALA A 83 -14.00 -9.74 11.01
C ALA A 83 -15.04 -8.90 11.77
N GLU A 84 -15.95 -8.27 11.03
CA GLU A 84 -16.96 -7.37 11.58
C GLU A 84 -17.81 -8.09 12.64
N GLY A 85 -17.94 -7.45 13.81
CA GLY A 85 -18.67 -8.02 14.93
C GLY A 85 -18.00 -9.23 15.59
N VAL A 86 -16.74 -9.53 15.26
CA VAL A 86 -16.00 -10.65 15.86
C VAL A 86 -14.69 -10.21 16.51
N ASN A 87 -13.92 -9.34 15.88
CA ASN A 87 -12.66 -8.86 16.47
C ASN A 87 -12.48 -7.35 16.29
N MET A 88 -11.48 -6.81 16.98
CA MET A 88 -11.07 -5.42 16.89
C MET A 88 -9.57 -5.38 16.65
N VAL A 89 -9.15 -4.57 15.68
CA VAL A 89 -7.73 -4.31 15.44
C VAL A 89 -7.29 -3.17 16.36
N VAL A 90 -6.31 -3.45 17.21
CA VAL A 90 -5.65 -2.45 18.07
C VAL A 90 -4.20 -2.33 17.61
N PRO A 91 -3.84 -1.26 16.89
CA PRO A 91 -2.45 -1.05 16.49
C PRO A 91 -1.55 -0.90 17.72
N TYR A 92 -0.46 -1.65 17.75
CA TYR A 92 0.51 -1.63 18.84
C TYR A 92 1.93 -1.56 18.29
N THR A 93 2.79 -0.75 18.92
CA THR A 93 4.22 -0.68 18.58
C THR A 93 5.01 -1.45 19.63
N LEU A 94 5.55 -2.61 19.25
CA LEU A 94 6.45 -3.36 20.09
C LEU A 94 7.84 -2.71 20.08
N ILE A 95 8.20 -2.06 21.19
CA ILE A 95 9.52 -1.43 21.33
C ILE A 95 10.53 -2.48 21.81
N LEU A 96 11.56 -2.71 21.01
CA LEU A 96 12.73 -3.50 21.41
C LEU A 96 13.85 -2.56 21.84
N THR A 97 14.41 -2.81 23.02
CA THR A 97 15.52 -2.05 23.59
C THR A 97 16.83 -2.78 23.37
N LEU A 98 17.92 -2.05 23.12
CA LEU A 98 19.25 -2.64 22.99
C LEU A 98 19.66 -3.28 24.32
N SER A 99 19.79 -4.62 24.36
CA SER A 99 20.19 -5.35 25.56
C SER A 99 21.69 -5.62 25.62
N ASP A 100 22.36 -5.78 24.47
CA ASP A 100 23.81 -5.95 24.41
C ASP A 100 24.39 -5.28 23.16
N ALA A 101 25.12 -4.18 23.39
CA ALA A 101 25.75 -3.40 22.35
C ALA A 101 26.88 -4.15 21.62
N ARG A 102 27.50 -5.16 22.24
CA ARG A 102 28.58 -5.94 21.61
C ARG A 102 28.04 -6.91 20.57
N THR A 103 26.85 -7.43 20.83
CA THR A 103 26.23 -8.45 19.99
C THR A 103 25.09 -7.90 19.12
N GLY A 104 24.72 -6.63 19.28
CA GLY A 104 23.62 -6.01 18.53
C GLY A 104 22.27 -6.65 18.84
N SER A 105 22.07 -7.09 20.09
CA SER A 105 20.85 -7.75 20.54
C SER A 105 19.83 -6.73 21.03
N TYR A 106 18.59 -6.85 20.57
CA TYR A 106 17.45 -6.02 20.94
C TYR A 106 16.34 -6.88 21.53
N THR A 107 15.71 -6.46 22.63
CA THR A 107 14.61 -7.19 23.25
C THR A 107 13.65 -6.28 24.00
N ASN A 108 12.39 -6.70 24.11
CA ASN A 108 11.41 -6.11 25.04
C ASN A 108 11.38 -6.81 26.41
N MET A 109 12.18 -7.87 26.62
CA MET A 109 12.27 -8.55 27.90
C MET A 109 13.08 -7.74 28.91
N ASN A 110 12.57 -7.62 30.14
CA ASN A 110 13.32 -7.11 31.28
C ASN A 110 13.91 -8.29 32.06
N SER A 111 15.22 -8.28 32.35
CA SER A 111 15.92 -9.37 33.01
C SER A 111 15.52 -9.61 34.49
N THR A 112 14.68 -8.76 35.09
CA THR A 112 14.30 -8.84 36.51
C THR A 112 12.81 -9.10 36.76
N VAL A 113 11.96 -9.06 35.74
CA VAL A 113 10.52 -9.30 35.88
C VAL A 113 10.03 -9.96 34.61
N SER A 114 9.37 -11.12 34.71
CA SER A 114 8.58 -11.67 33.62
C SER A 114 7.61 -10.57 33.17
N THR A 115 7.85 -10.01 31.99
CA THR A 115 7.16 -8.82 31.54
C THR A 115 5.69 -9.15 31.33
N GLY A 116 4.81 -8.59 32.18
CA GLY A 116 3.38 -8.58 31.92
C GLY A 116 3.14 -7.90 30.56
N PHE A 117 2.65 -8.67 29.59
CA PHE A 117 2.29 -8.16 28.28
C PHE A 117 0.81 -7.79 28.26
N ASP A 118 0.53 -6.50 28.38
CA ASP A 118 -0.83 -5.96 28.31
C ASP A 118 -0.87 -4.79 27.29
N PRO A 119 -0.84 -5.08 25.98
CA PRO A 119 -0.81 -4.06 24.94
C PRO A 119 -2.13 -3.29 24.79
N ILE A 120 -3.25 -3.86 25.28
CA ILE A 120 -4.59 -3.27 25.17
C ILE A 120 -4.96 -2.48 26.43
N GLY A 121 -4.48 -2.92 27.59
CA GLY A 121 -4.77 -2.29 28.87
C GLY A 121 -6.16 -2.62 29.40
N ALA A 122 -6.34 -2.42 30.71
CA ALA A 122 -7.61 -2.60 31.42
C ALA A 122 -8.79 -1.74 30.89
N ASN A 123 -8.52 -0.73 30.06
CA ASN A 123 -9.52 0.19 29.51
C ASN A 123 -9.52 0.25 27.98
N GLY A 124 -8.99 -0.77 27.30
CA GLY A 124 -8.93 -0.84 25.82
C GLY A 124 -9.82 -1.93 25.22
N GLY A 125 -9.93 -1.92 23.89
CA GLY A 125 -10.60 -2.97 23.12
C GLY A 125 -12.08 -3.14 23.47
N TRP A 126 -12.50 -4.40 23.61
CA TRP A 126 -13.88 -4.76 23.93
C TRP A 126 -14.33 -4.34 25.34
N ILE A 127 -13.38 -4.09 26.24
CA ILE A 127 -13.68 -3.61 27.60
C ILE A 127 -14.23 -2.18 27.53
N THR A 128 -13.61 -1.30 26.75
CA THR A 128 -14.12 0.07 26.51
C THR A 128 -15.51 0.06 25.86
N ALA A 129 -15.76 -0.90 24.98
CA ALA A 129 -17.05 -1.08 24.32
C ALA A 129 -18.14 -1.68 25.24
N GLY A 130 -17.81 -2.00 26.49
CA GLY A 130 -18.71 -2.64 27.45
C GLY A 130 -19.13 -4.06 27.04
N LYS A 131 -18.31 -4.73 26.22
CA LYS A 131 -18.56 -6.09 25.70
C LYS A 131 -17.73 -7.15 26.42
N GLU A 132 -16.71 -6.75 27.16
CA GLU A 132 -15.82 -7.61 27.94
C GLU A 132 -15.46 -6.97 29.29
N THR A 133 -14.94 -7.77 30.22
CA THR A 133 -14.44 -7.33 31.53
C THR A 133 -13.00 -7.79 31.69
N ILE A 134 -12.18 -7.01 32.40
CA ILE A 134 -10.85 -7.44 32.83
C ILE A 134 -10.90 -8.77 33.58
N SER A 135 -9.84 -9.56 33.47
CA SER A 135 -9.68 -10.85 34.15
C SER A 135 -8.30 -10.98 34.78
N GLY A 136 -8.19 -11.76 35.86
CA GLY A 136 -7.00 -11.84 36.71
C GLY A 136 -7.06 -13.05 37.62
N CYS A 137 -5.90 -13.57 38.04
CA CYS A 137 -5.82 -14.58 39.10
C CYS A 137 -6.09 -13.98 40.50
N ASP A 138 -5.81 -12.68 40.66
CA ASP A 138 -6.05 -11.90 41.86
C ASP A 138 -6.41 -10.45 41.49
N LYS A 139 -6.70 -9.62 42.51
CA LYS A 139 -7.10 -8.22 42.30
C LYS A 139 -5.97 -7.35 41.72
N GLN A 140 -4.73 -7.81 41.78
CA GLN A 140 -3.53 -7.09 41.38
C GLN A 140 -3.11 -7.43 39.94
N SER A 141 -3.57 -8.58 39.41
CA SER A 141 -3.29 -9.10 38.06
C SER A 141 -4.46 -8.93 37.09
N MET A 142 -5.45 -8.09 37.43
CA MET A 142 -6.60 -7.86 36.56
C MET A 142 -6.19 -7.06 35.32
N GLN A 143 -6.22 -7.69 34.15
CA GLN A 143 -5.80 -7.09 32.88
C GLN A 143 -6.72 -7.51 31.72
N ASN A 144 -6.42 -6.98 30.53
CA ASN A 144 -6.96 -7.55 29.31
C ASN A 144 -6.26 -8.89 29.05
N ALA A 145 -7.05 -9.93 28.85
CA ALA A 145 -6.60 -11.26 28.48
C ALA A 145 -7.54 -11.74 27.39
N SER A 146 -7.09 -12.62 26.49
CA SER A 146 -7.85 -13.06 25.30
C SER A 146 -7.70 -12.12 24.10
N PHE A 147 -6.45 -11.94 23.66
CA PHE A 147 -6.14 -11.22 22.44
C PHE A 147 -5.14 -11.98 21.58
N THR A 148 -5.06 -11.59 20.33
CA THR A 148 -4.10 -12.12 19.37
C THR A 148 -3.10 -11.04 18.99
N THR A 149 -1.86 -11.46 18.75
CA THR A 149 -0.79 -10.59 18.28
C THR A 149 -0.29 -11.10 16.94
N GLU A 150 -0.30 -10.24 15.93
CA GLU A 150 0.38 -10.47 14.66
C GLU A 150 1.54 -9.48 14.54
N LEU A 151 2.74 -10.00 14.32
CA LEU A 151 3.94 -9.19 14.06
C LEU A 151 4.54 -9.62 12.72
N ARG A 152 4.77 -8.64 11.85
CA ARG A 152 5.48 -8.85 10.59
C ARG A 152 6.62 -7.87 10.49
N PHE A 153 7.79 -8.35 10.12
CA PHE A 153 8.92 -7.50 9.79
C PHE A 153 9.74 -8.12 8.66
N TRP A 154 10.43 -7.24 7.94
CA TRP A 154 11.27 -7.62 6.82
C TRP A 154 12.74 -7.41 7.17
N PHE A 155 13.58 -8.30 6.66
CA PHE A 155 15.02 -8.23 6.85
C PHE A 155 15.74 -8.68 5.58
N GLU A 156 16.90 -8.09 5.32
CA GLU A 156 17.83 -8.62 4.32
C GLU A 156 18.60 -9.78 4.93
N TYR A 157 18.53 -10.96 4.31
CA TYR A 157 19.26 -12.13 4.78
C TYR A 157 20.74 -12.03 4.39
N GLN A 158 21.60 -12.01 5.41
CA GLN A 158 23.06 -12.03 5.29
C GLN A 158 23.70 -13.21 6.03
N GLY A 159 22.91 -13.95 6.81
CA GLY A 159 23.36 -15.10 7.57
C GLY A 159 23.69 -14.76 9.02
N GLY A 160 23.35 -15.66 9.94
CA GLY A 160 23.60 -15.52 11.36
C GLY A 160 22.56 -14.70 12.12
N GLU A 161 21.46 -14.30 11.47
CA GLU A 161 20.31 -13.66 12.12
C GLU A 161 19.66 -14.61 13.13
N GLN A 162 19.27 -14.06 14.28
CA GLN A 162 18.84 -14.84 15.43
C GLN A 162 17.58 -14.23 16.03
N PHE A 163 16.53 -15.06 16.11
CA PHE A 163 15.25 -14.72 16.68
C PHE A 163 15.01 -15.61 17.88
N ALA A 164 14.50 -15.05 18.97
CA ALA A 164 13.97 -15.80 20.09
C ALA A 164 12.62 -15.22 20.54
N PHE A 165 11.72 -16.12 20.90
CA PHE A 165 10.46 -15.83 21.55
C PHE A 165 10.38 -16.56 22.89
N SER A 166 9.77 -15.91 23.87
CA SER A 166 9.31 -16.54 25.09
C SER A 166 7.93 -16.04 25.46
N GLY A 167 7.01 -16.93 25.77
CA GLY A 167 5.67 -16.53 26.14
C GLY A 167 4.72 -17.68 26.34
N ASP A 168 3.50 -17.31 26.68
CA ASP A 168 2.33 -18.15 26.77
C ASP A 168 1.18 -17.52 25.94
N ASP A 169 0.21 -18.25 25.44
CA ASP A 169 0.25 -19.68 25.18
C ASP A 169 0.78 -19.91 23.76
N ASP A 170 -0.11 -19.89 22.75
CA ASP A 170 0.26 -20.34 21.41
C ASP A 170 1.15 -19.32 20.69
N ALA A 171 2.26 -19.77 20.11
CA ALA A 171 3.07 -18.95 19.21
C ALA A 171 3.58 -19.71 17.98
N TRP A 172 3.39 -19.11 16.81
CA TRP A 172 3.91 -19.60 15.53
C TRP A 172 4.74 -18.53 14.84
N VAL A 173 5.96 -18.88 14.43
CA VAL A 173 6.86 -17.97 13.71
C VAL A 173 7.25 -18.58 12.39
N PHE A 174 7.05 -17.80 11.34
CA PHE A 174 7.34 -18.15 9.97
C PHE A 174 8.47 -17.29 9.44
N VAL A 175 9.39 -17.91 8.70
CA VAL A 175 10.41 -17.21 7.91
C VAL A 175 10.21 -17.61 6.47
N ASN A 176 10.05 -16.61 5.59
CA ASN A 176 9.80 -16.86 4.17
C ASN A 176 8.64 -17.86 3.95
N ARG A 177 7.53 -17.66 4.68
CA ARG A 177 6.31 -18.50 4.66
C ARG A 177 6.51 -19.96 5.09
N THR A 178 7.65 -20.30 5.70
CA THR A 178 7.92 -21.62 6.25
C THR A 178 7.84 -21.55 7.77
N LEU A 179 7.12 -22.47 8.42
CA LEU A 179 7.02 -22.53 9.88
C LEU A 179 8.37 -22.92 10.48
N VAL A 180 8.91 -22.06 11.36
CA VAL A 180 10.24 -22.22 11.97
C VAL A 180 10.15 -22.38 13.48
N VAL A 181 9.17 -21.77 14.15
CA VAL A 181 8.88 -21.99 15.57
C VAL A 181 7.41 -22.35 15.70
N ASP A 182 7.14 -23.45 16.39
CA ASP A 182 5.80 -23.93 16.73
C ASP A 182 5.75 -24.23 18.23
N LEU A 183 5.13 -23.30 18.96
CA LEU A 183 4.76 -23.44 20.37
C LEU A 183 3.24 -23.43 20.46
N GLY A 184 2.56 -24.23 19.63
CA GLY A 184 1.12 -24.39 19.75
C GLY A 184 0.74 -25.19 21.00
N GLY A 185 -0.47 -24.96 21.51
CA GLY A 185 -1.04 -25.64 22.66
C GLY A 185 -1.21 -24.72 23.87
N LEU A 186 -1.97 -25.20 24.86
CA LEU A 186 -2.10 -24.52 26.15
C LEU A 186 -0.90 -24.91 27.02
N HIS A 187 -0.07 -23.95 27.40
CA HIS A 187 1.15 -24.20 28.15
C HIS A 187 1.56 -22.98 28.99
N GLY A 188 2.39 -23.21 30.01
CA GLY A 188 3.01 -22.09 30.72
C GLY A 188 3.95 -21.32 29.79
N ARG A 189 4.72 -20.36 30.33
CA ARG A 189 5.75 -19.68 29.54
C ARG A 189 6.72 -20.70 28.92
N GLU A 190 6.68 -20.83 27.60
CA GLU A 190 7.58 -21.65 26.80
C GLU A 190 8.49 -20.77 25.95
N GLU A 191 9.49 -21.40 25.31
CA GLU A 191 10.50 -20.69 24.53
C GLU A 191 10.79 -21.38 23.21
N GLY A 192 10.99 -20.55 22.18
CA GLY A 192 11.27 -20.99 20.82
C GLY A 192 12.19 -20.01 20.12
N SER A 193 13.17 -20.52 19.39
CA SER A 193 14.15 -19.67 18.70
C SER A 193 14.63 -20.30 17.40
N PHE A 194 15.22 -19.46 16.55
CA PHE A 194 15.96 -19.93 15.40
C PHE A 194 17.20 -19.10 15.13
N THR A 195 18.17 -19.73 14.49
CA THR A 195 19.35 -19.07 13.91
C THR A 195 19.39 -19.37 12.43
N LEU A 196 19.50 -18.34 11.60
CA LEU A 196 19.69 -18.51 10.16
C LEU A 196 21.16 -18.84 9.88
N ASP A 197 21.39 -19.98 9.22
CA ASP A 197 22.72 -20.42 8.83
C ASP A 197 23.23 -19.53 7.70
N ALA A 198 24.46 -19.03 7.80
CA ALA A 198 25.06 -18.13 6.80
C ALA A 198 25.54 -18.82 5.52
N SER A 199 25.69 -20.15 5.55
CA SER A 199 26.26 -20.92 4.45
C SER A 199 25.24 -21.36 3.42
N ASP A 200 24.00 -21.64 3.83
CA ASP A 200 23.03 -22.35 2.98
C ASP A 200 21.59 -21.82 3.09
N GLY A 201 21.34 -20.75 3.85
CA GLY A 201 20.00 -20.19 4.01
C GLY A 201 19.03 -21.10 4.75
N SER A 202 19.51 -22.09 5.49
CA SER A 202 18.69 -22.89 6.40
C SER A 202 18.50 -22.22 7.75
N ALA A 203 17.56 -22.71 8.55
CA ALA A 203 17.41 -22.34 9.94
C ALA A 203 17.72 -23.52 10.85
N VAL A 204 18.48 -23.26 11.90
CA VAL A 204 18.59 -24.14 13.05
C VAL A 204 17.53 -23.72 14.05
N VAL A 205 16.51 -24.56 14.20
CA VAL A 205 15.40 -24.34 15.13
C VAL A 205 15.76 -24.89 16.51
N ARG A 206 15.36 -24.18 17.57
CA ARG A 206 15.38 -24.69 18.93
C ARG A 206 14.00 -24.50 19.55
N ALA A 207 13.39 -25.61 19.92
CA ALA A 207 12.17 -25.68 20.70
C ALA A 207 12.37 -26.79 21.74
N TRP A 208 11.75 -26.67 22.91
CA TRP A 208 11.87 -27.58 24.06
C TRP A 208 13.21 -27.49 24.82
N ASN A 209 13.19 -26.80 25.97
CA ASN A 209 14.23 -26.75 27.01
C ASN A 209 15.60 -26.11 26.68
N HIS A 210 15.64 -25.06 25.85
CA HIS A 210 16.83 -24.21 25.75
C HIS A 210 16.50 -22.71 25.85
N TYR A 211 16.89 -22.16 27.00
CA TYR A 211 16.73 -20.77 27.42
C TYR A 211 17.80 -19.86 26.82
N TYR A 212 17.36 -18.72 26.25
CA TYR A 212 18.21 -17.57 25.98
C TYR A 212 18.17 -16.65 27.20
N ASP A 213 19.24 -16.66 28.00
CA ASP A 213 19.37 -15.87 29.23
C ASP A 213 19.76 -14.41 29.02
N GLY A 214 19.73 -13.94 27.77
CA GLY A 214 20.27 -12.64 27.40
C GLY A 214 21.78 -12.63 27.14
N ILE A 215 22.49 -13.76 27.29
CA ILE A 215 23.95 -13.85 27.11
C ILE A 215 24.37 -15.07 26.27
N ASN A 216 23.78 -16.25 26.51
CA ASN A 216 24.19 -17.52 25.89
C ASN A 216 23.02 -18.22 25.20
N TYR A 217 23.35 -18.89 24.09
CA TYR A 217 22.50 -19.92 23.49
C TYR A 217 23.03 -21.28 23.93
N THR A 218 22.25 -22.05 24.69
CA THR A 218 22.63 -23.44 25.03
C THR A 218 22.03 -24.44 24.03
N THR A 219 22.67 -25.60 23.92
CA THR A 219 22.60 -26.44 22.72
C THR A 219 21.62 -27.61 22.80
N THR A 220 20.54 -27.52 22.04
CA THR A 220 20.08 -28.63 21.16
C THR A 220 19.76 -28.02 19.80
N GLN A 221 20.61 -28.26 18.80
CA GLN A 221 20.36 -27.80 17.43
C GLN A 221 19.30 -28.73 16.83
N GLY A 222 18.14 -28.19 16.45
CA GLY A 222 17.21 -28.91 15.58
C GLY A 222 17.84 -29.13 14.19
N ASN A 223 17.15 -29.91 13.35
CA ASN A 223 17.58 -30.13 11.97
C ASN A 223 17.69 -28.79 11.19
N ASN A 224 18.65 -28.69 10.26
CA ASN A 224 18.74 -27.55 9.33
C ASN A 224 17.48 -27.52 8.44
N LEU A 225 16.51 -26.69 8.80
CA LEU A 225 15.30 -26.46 8.05
C LEU A 225 15.64 -25.63 6.82
N LYS A 226 15.48 -26.18 5.62
CA LYS A 226 15.78 -25.47 4.37
C LYS A 226 14.70 -24.41 4.10
N LEU A 227 15.07 -23.14 4.18
CA LEU A 227 14.15 -22.00 3.97
C LEU A 227 14.28 -21.36 2.57
N GLY A 228 15.28 -21.77 1.78
CA GLY A 228 15.51 -21.25 0.44
C GLY A 228 16.00 -19.80 0.41
N LEU A 229 16.62 -19.33 1.50
CA LEU A 229 17.14 -17.97 1.58
C LEU A 229 18.38 -17.80 0.71
N LYS A 230 18.50 -16.63 0.08
CA LYS A 230 19.63 -16.24 -0.77
C LYS A 230 20.20 -14.95 -0.23
N TRP A 231 21.52 -14.92 -0.08
CA TRP A 231 22.25 -13.79 0.47
C TRP A 231 21.88 -12.48 -0.26
N GLY A 232 21.65 -11.40 0.51
CA GLY A 232 21.32 -10.07 0.00
C GLY A 232 19.87 -9.91 -0.49
N LYS A 233 19.00 -10.90 -0.26
CA LYS A 233 17.56 -10.80 -0.56
C LYS A 233 16.77 -10.49 0.69
N VAL A 234 15.64 -9.79 0.50
CA VAL A 234 14.73 -9.41 1.58
C VAL A 234 13.70 -10.51 1.79
N TYR A 235 13.52 -10.91 3.05
CA TYR A 235 12.58 -11.92 3.48
C TYR A 235 11.72 -11.41 4.63
N GLU A 236 10.57 -12.06 4.82
CA GLU A 236 9.62 -11.76 5.89
C GLU A 236 9.81 -12.73 7.05
N VAL A 237 9.75 -12.19 8.27
CA VAL A 237 9.38 -12.94 9.47
C VAL A 237 7.95 -12.54 9.84
N ALA A 238 7.07 -13.53 9.96
CA ALA A 238 5.69 -13.35 10.40
C ALA A 238 5.47 -14.19 11.67
N MET A 239 4.96 -13.57 12.71
CA MET A 239 4.68 -14.20 14.00
C MET A 239 3.21 -14.00 14.35
N PHE A 240 2.60 -15.09 14.82
CA PHE A 240 1.23 -15.15 15.28
C PHE A 240 1.23 -15.69 16.69
N GLN A 241 0.65 -14.96 17.63
CA GLN A 241 0.52 -15.36 19.03
C GLN A 241 -0.92 -15.21 19.50
N ALA A 242 -1.32 -16.08 20.42
CA ALA A 242 -2.62 -16.02 21.08
C ALA A 242 -2.41 -16.02 22.60
N GLU A 243 -2.80 -14.92 23.23
CA GLU A 243 -2.68 -14.70 24.66
C GLU A 243 -3.98 -15.12 25.36
N ARG A 244 -3.90 -16.07 26.29
CA ARG A 244 -5.06 -16.56 27.06
C ARG A 244 -4.76 -16.69 28.55
N ASN A 245 -3.56 -16.35 29.00
CA ASN A 245 -3.18 -16.35 30.41
C ASN A 245 -3.67 -15.07 31.10
N ALA A 246 -4.82 -15.17 31.75
CA ALA A 246 -5.37 -14.08 32.56
C ALA A 246 -4.53 -13.73 33.81
N CYS A 247 -3.55 -14.54 34.18
CA CYS A 247 -2.82 -14.43 35.44
C CYS A 247 -1.45 -13.75 35.30
N GLY A 248 -1.11 -13.30 34.10
CA GLY A 248 0.15 -12.62 33.80
C GLY A 248 0.71 -13.07 32.46
N SER A 249 0.15 -12.51 31.39
CA SER A 249 0.58 -12.69 30.00
C SER A 249 2.07 -12.44 29.82
N ASN A 250 2.77 -13.32 29.11
CA ASN A 250 4.19 -13.19 28.81
C ASN A 250 4.41 -13.10 27.32
N PHE A 251 5.08 -12.04 26.89
CA PHE A 251 5.46 -11.86 25.49
C PHE A 251 6.85 -11.25 25.40
N GLY A 252 7.85 -12.10 25.16
CA GLY A 252 9.24 -11.73 25.01
C GLY A 252 9.72 -12.02 23.60
N VAL A 253 10.24 -11.01 22.91
CA VAL A 253 10.90 -11.13 21.62
C VAL A 253 12.33 -10.62 21.77
N THR A 254 13.29 -11.37 21.24
CA THR A 254 14.67 -10.94 21.07
C THR A 254 15.07 -11.09 19.61
N LEU A 255 15.65 -10.02 19.06
CA LEU A 255 16.26 -10.01 17.74
C LEU A 255 17.75 -9.72 17.87
N LYS A 256 18.57 -10.49 17.16
CA LYS A 256 20.00 -10.27 17.05
C LYS A 256 20.44 -10.39 15.59
N ASN A 257 21.35 -9.49 15.19
CA ASN A 257 21.85 -9.34 13.82
C ASN A 257 20.79 -8.95 12.76
N PHE A 258 19.56 -8.63 13.17
CA PHE A 258 18.52 -8.10 12.27
C PHE A 258 18.64 -6.59 12.01
N SER A 259 19.36 -5.85 12.86
CA SER A 259 19.54 -4.40 12.72
C SER A 259 20.65 -4.09 11.71
N LYS A 260 20.29 -3.49 10.59
CA LYS A 260 21.22 -2.86 9.63
C LYS A 260 20.94 -1.36 9.54
N PRO A 261 21.92 -0.53 9.13
CA PRO A 261 21.68 0.89 8.89
C PRO A 261 20.55 1.04 7.89
N LYS A 262 19.63 1.97 8.18
CA LYS A 262 18.47 2.27 7.35
C LYS A 262 18.94 2.61 5.94
N SER A 263 18.46 1.88 4.93
CA SER A 263 18.64 2.27 3.53
C SER A 263 17.95 3.63 3.33
N ILE A 264 18.73 4.64 2.93
CA ILE A 264 18.19 5.93 2.48
C ILE A 264 17.94 5.75 0.98
N CYS A 265 16.67 5.69 0.58
CA CYS A 265 16.33 5.77 -0.83
C CYS A 265 16.47 7.24 -1.25
N GLY A 266 17.46 7.53 -2.09
CA GLY A 266 17.53 8.77 -2.85
C GLY A 266 17.13 8.49 -4.29
N SER A 267 16.32 9.36 -4.88
CA SER A 267 16.11 9.41 -6.33
C SER A 267 17.44 9.69 -7.03
N THR A 268 17.61 9.16 -8.24
CA THR A 268 18.80 9.40 -9.06
C THR A 268 18.37 9.97 -10.39
N CYS A 269 18.41 11.29 -10.47
CA CYS A 269 18.11 11.97 -11.72
C CYS A 269 19.11 11.59 -12.83
N GLY A 270 18.59 11.10 -13.95
CA GLY A 270 19.33 10.60 -15.12
C GLY A 270 19.34 9.08 -15.24
N ASP A 271 18.47 8.37 -14.53
CA ASP A 271 18.36 6.91 -14.64
C ASP A 271 17.23 6.46 -15.59
N GLY A 272 16.47 7.41 -16.14
CA GLY A 272 15.37 7.17 -17.06
C GLY A 272 14.09 6.69 -16.37
N ILE A 273 13.99 6.79 -15.05
CA ILE A 273 12.81 6.45 -14.26
C ILE A 273 12.37 7.69 -13.49
N VAL A 274 11.21 8.23 -13.85
CA VAL A 274 10.65 9.39 -13.13
C VAL A 274 10.26 9.00 -11.70
N ALA A 275 11.04 9.46 -10.73
CA ALA A 275 10.76 9.29 -9.31
C ALA A 275 9.66 10.24 -8.81
N ALA A 276 9.16 10.01 -7.59
CA ALA A 276 8.07 10.82 -7.02
C ALA A 276 8.43 12.30 -6.79
N ASP A 277 9.72 12.61 -6.68
CA ASP A 277 10.28 13.95 -6.50
C ASP A 277 10.84 14.57 -7.79
N GLU A 278 10.65 13.90 -8.93
CA GLU A 278 11.10 14.36 -10.25
C GLU A 278 9.92 14.78 -11.13
N TYR A 279 10.12 15.77 -12.00
CA TYR A 279 9.11 16.21 -12.95
C TYR A 279 9.24 15.48 -14.30
N CYS A 280 10.46 15.07 -14.65
CA CYS A 280 10.81 14.31 -15.84
C CYS A 280 12.12 13.56 -15.60
N ASP A 281 12.40 12.53 -16.40
CA ASP A 281 13.71 11.90 -16.50
C ASP A 281 13.76 11.14 -17.83
N ASP A 282 14.58 11.62 -18.78
CA ASP A 282 14.78 10.97 -20.08
C ASP A 282 16.09 10.17 -20.15
N GLY A 283 16.76 9.99 -19.00
CA GLY A 283 18.01 9.26 -18.83
C GLY A 283 19.27 10.03 -19.25
N VAL A 284 19.15 11.08 -20.06
CA VAL A 284 20.29 11.91 -20.49
C VAL A 284 20.24 13.31 -19.88
N ASN A 285 19.04 13.84 -19.65
CA ASN A 285 18.73 15.09 -18.97
C ASN A 285 19.57 16.27 -19.46
N THR A 286 19.66 16.41 -20.79
CA THR A 286 20.56 17.36 -21.47
C THR A 286 19.95 18.74 -21.73
N SER A 287 18.77 19.06 -21.19
CA SER A 287 18.03 20.30 -21.46
C SER A 287 17.72 20.52 -22.94
N THR A 288 17.55 19.45 -23.71
CA THR A 288 17.07 19.55 -25.09
C THR A 288 15.62 20.02 -25.10
N TYR A 289 15.24 20.77 -26.13
CA TYR A 289 13.87 21.28 -26.28
C TYR A 289 12.84 20.14 -26.27
N ASN A 290 11.75 20.29 -25.50
CA ASN A 290 10.78 19.23 -25.15
C ASN A 290 11.37 18.01 -24.42
N GLY A 291 12.57 18.14 -23.84
CA GLY A 291 13.24 17.09 -23.08
C GLY A 291 13.28 17.39 -21.58
N CYS A 292 14.17 16.69 -20.90
CA CYS A 292 14.43 16.90 -19.48
C CYS A 292 15.77 17.60 -19.24
N GLY A 293 15.81 18.49 -18.26
CA GLY A 293 17.01 19.22 -17.87
C GLY A 293 17.75 18.57 -16.69
N PRO A 294 18.98 19.04 -16.40
CA PRO A 294 19.69 18.67 -15.19
C PRO A 294 18.82 18.90 -13.96
N HIS A 295 18.86 17.97 -13.00
CA HIS A 295 17.98 17.95 -11.83
C HIS A 295 16.51 17.63 -12.11
N CYS A 296 16.21 17.00 -13.26
CA CYS A 296 14.93 16.36 -13.51
C CYS A 296 13.76 17.35 -13.48
N ILE A 297 14.06 18.55 -13.96
CA ILE A 297 13.13 19.63 -14.22
C ILE A 297 12.89 19.71 -15.72
N PRO A 298 11.68 20.11 -16.17
CA PRO A 298 11.41 20.28 -17.59
C PRO A 298 12.45 21.19 -18.25
N ALA A 299 12.99 20.77 -19.39
CA ALA A 299 13.77 21.64 -20.26
C ALA A 299 12.86 22.72 -20.89
N PRO A 300 13.36 23.66 -21.70
CA PRO A 300 12.49 24.56 -22.45
C PRO A 300 11.51 23.79 -23.35
N TYR A 301 10.24 24.21 -23.38
CA TYR A 301 9.17 23.55 -24.13
C TYR A 301 8.06 24.55 -24.48
N CYS A 302 7.33 24.23 -25.55
CA CYS A 302 6.18 25.03 -25.98
C CYS A 302 5.05 25.02 -24.94
N GLY A 303 4.77 26.18 -24.36
CA GLY A 303 3.78 26.36 -23.30
C GLY A 303 4.40 26.69 -21.95
N ASP A 304 5.70 26.98 -21.88
CA ASP A 304 6.36 27.48 -20.68
C ASP A 304 6.23 29.01 -20.52
N GLY A 305 5.63 29.68 -21.52
CA GLY A 305 5.34 31.11 -21.54
C GLY A 305 6.55 31.98 -21.86
N LYS A 306 7.63 31.39 -22.39
CA LYS A 306 8.81 32.10 -22.88
C LYS A 306 9.10 31.64 -24.29
N VAL A 307 9.53 32.56 -25.16
CA VAL A 307 9.89 32.22 -26.54
C VAL A 307 11.33 31.72 -26.61
N GLN A 308 11.51 30.48 -27.05
CA GLN A 308 12.81 29.83 -27.30
C GLN A 308 13.10 29.69 -28.80
N ALA A 309 13.79 30.68 -29.36
CA ALA A 309 14.21 30.64 -30.76
C ALA A 309 15.47 29.75 -30.95
N PRO A 310 15.58 28.98 -32.05
CA PRO A 310 14.70 28.96 -33.23
C PRO A 310 13.50 28.01 -33.16
N GLU A 311 13.33 27.24 -32.08
CA GLU A 311 12.30 26.20 -31.97
C GLU A 311 10.87 26.79 -31.96
N GLU A 312 10.71 27.96 -31.37
CA GLU A 312 9.43 28.66 -31.19
C GLU A 312 9.40 30.03 -31.88
N GLU A 313 8.23 30.38 -32.43
CA GLU A 313 7.98 31.71 -33.02
C GLU A 313 7.18 32.62 -32.08
N CYS A 314 6.51 32.03 -31.10
CA CYS A 314 5.72 32.64 -30.05
C CYS A 314 5.54 31.63 -28.92
N ASP A 315 5.24 32.10 -27.71
CA ASP A 315 4.75 31.27 -26.60
C ASP A 315 4.00 32.18 -25.62
N ASP A 316 2.69 32.00 -25.49
CA ASP A 316 1.85 32.72 -24.53
C ASP A 316 1.47 31.86 -23.30
N GLY A 317 2.08 30.68 -23.18
CA GLY A 317 1.87 29.68 -22.13
C GLY A 317 0.69 28.74 -22.38
N VAL A 318 -0.26 29.10 -23.26
CA VAL A 318 -1.44 28.26 -23.55
C VAL A 318 -1.40 27.75 -25.00
N ASN A 319 -0.97 28.59 -25.94
CA ASN A 319 -0.70 28.25 -27.34
C ASN A 319 -1.89 27.58 -28.05
N VAL A 320 -3.09 28.11 -27.84
CA VAL A 320 -4.35 27.60 -28.44
C VAL A 320 -5.00 28.57 -29.41
N SER A 321 -4.37 29.71 -29.70
CA SER A 321 -4.95 30.70 -30.60
C SER A 321 -5.01 30.19 -32.02
N GLN A 322 -6.19 30.26 -32.63
CA GLN A 322 -6.38 29.89 -34.04
C GLN A 322 -6.19 31.08 -34.99
N TYR A 323 -6.16 32.31 -34.46
CA TYR A 323 -6.06 33.55 -35.24
C TYR A 323 -5.51 34.71 -34.40
N GLY A 324 -4.51 35.44 -34.92
CA GLY A 324 -3.94 36.64 -34.29
C GLY A 324 -3.14 36.41 -33.00
N GLY A 325 -2.79 35.16 -32.69
CA GLY A 325 -2.04 34.81 -31.47
C GLY A 325 -1.14 33.60 -31.65
N CYS A 326 -0.66 33.06 -30.53
CA CYS A 326 0.17 31.86 -30.56
C CYS A 326 -0.68 30.59 -30.66
N GLY A 327 -0.47 29.83 -31.72
CA GLY A 327 -1.19 28.60 -31.99
C GLY A 327 -0.46 27.36 -31.50
N PRO A 328 -1.11 26.18 -31.63
CA PRO A 328 -0.54 24.92 -31.20
C PRO A 328 0.84 24.66 -31.82
N GLY A 329 1.79 24.25 -30.98
CA GLY A 329 3.18 24.05 -31.40
C GLY A 329 4.00 25.33 -31.50
N CYS A 330 3.58 26.40 -30.82
CA CYS A 330 4.34 27.66 -30.69
C CYS A 330 4.65 28.31 -32.04
N LYS A 331 3.66 28.21 -32.93
CA LYS A 331 3.64 28.82 -34.25
C LYS A 331 2.64 29.95 -34.26
N LYS A 332 3.00 31.07 -34.89
CA LYS A 332 2.06 32.18 -35.06
C LYS A 332 0.91 31.73 -35.95
N GLY A 333 -0.32 31.90 -35.47
CA GLY A 333 -1.51 31.66 -36.27
C GLY A 333 -1.64 32.69 -37.40
N PRO A 334 -2.56 32.46 -38.35
CA PRO A 334 -2.98 33.45 -39.33
C PRO A 334 -3.31 34.80 -38.67
N THR A 335 -3.01 35.92 -39.31
CA THR A 335 -3.21 37.25 -38.73
C THR A 335 -3.42 38.34 -39.77
N CYS A 336 -4.43 39.18 -39.51
CA CYS A 336 -4.72 40.32 -40.35
C CYS A 336 -3.60 41.36 -40.34
N GLY A 337 -3.20 41.81 -41.53
CA GLY A 337 -2.20 42.87 -41.73
C GLY A 337 -0.81 42.35 -42.09
N ASP A 338 -0.68 41.06 -42.41
CA ASP A 338 0.57 40.49 -42.90
C ASP A 338 0.67 40.46 -44.43
N GLY A 339 -0.39 40.93 -45.11
CA GLY A 339 -0.47 41.06 -46.56
C GLY A 339 -0.70 39.73 -47.29
N LYS A 340 -1.15 38.69 -46.59
CA LYS A 340 -1.50 37.40 -47.19
C LYS A 340 -2.90 36.98 -46.74
N VAL A 341 -3.79 36.74 -47.70
CA VAL A 341 -5.14 36.26 -47.43
C VAL A 341 -5.13 34.83 -46.89
N GLN A 342 -5.59 34.63 -45.66
CA GLN A 342 -5.56 33.33 -44.97
C GLN A 342 -6.97 32.79 -44.69
N SER A 343 -7.54 32.10 -45.69
CA SER A 343 -8.86 31.48 -45.58
C SER A 343 -8.90 30.35 -44.53
N PRO A 344 -9.97 30.22 -43.71
CA PRO A 344 -11.26 30.92 -43.79
C PRO A 344 -11.37 32.21 -42.96
N TRP A 345 -10.27 32.70 -42.39
CA TRP A 345 -10.32 33.77 -41.38
C TRP A 345 -10.35 35.17 -41.97
N GLU A 346 -9.81 35.32 -43.17
CA GLU A 346 -9.69 36.61 -43.86
C GLU A 346 -10.27 36.49 -45.26
N ASP A 347 -11.07 37.49 -45.64
CA ASP A 347 -11.61 37.60 -47.00
C ASP A 347 -10.62 38.31 -47.93
N CYS A 348 -9.77 39.17 -47.35
CA CYS A 348 -8.73 39.93 -48.02
C CYS A 348 -7.69 40.45 -47.01
N ASP A 349 -6.45 40.70 -47.45
CA ASP A 349 -5.43 41.37 -46.64
C ASP A 349 -4.44 42.09 -47.56
N ASP A 350 -4.40 43.42 -47.50
CA ASP A 350 -3.46 44.25 -48.25
C ASP A 350 -2.31 44.79 -47.38
N GLY A 351 -2.18 44.28 -46.16
CA GLY A 351 -1.17 44.63 -45.15
C GLY A 351 -1.47 45.91 -44.37
N VAL A 352 -2.21 46.86 -44.95
CA VAL A 352 -2.55 48.14 -44.29
C VAL A 352 -3.96 48.12 -43.73
N ASN A 353 -4.90 47.50 -44.45
CA ASN A 353 -6.29 47.26 -44.06
C ASN A 353 -7.01 48.55 -43.60
N ALA A 354 -6.76 49.67 -44.29
CA ALA A 354 -7.29 50.98 -43.93
C ALA A 354 -8.76 51.20 -44.32
N GLY A 355 -9.31 50.37 -45.20
CA GLY A 355 -10.71 50.47 -45.67
C GLY A 355 -10.95 51.50 -46.77
N ASP A 356 -9.92 51.89 -47.53
CA ASP A 356 -10.11 52.70 -48.73
C ASP A 356 -11.00 51.96 -49.75
N TYR A 357 -11.65 52.70 -50.66
CA TYR A 357 -12.51 52.12 -51.69
C TYR A 357 -11.75 51.08 -52.54
N GLY A 358 -12.30 49.86 -52.63
CA GLY A 358 -11.71 48.72 -53.33
C GLY A 358 -10.57 48.01 -52.61
N LYS A 359 -10.27 48.39 -51.35
CA LYS A 359 -9.21 47.83 -50.52
C LYS A 359 -9.77 47.07 -49.31
N CYS A 360 -8.86 46.45 -48.55
CA CYS A 360 -9.22 45.75 -47.33
C CYS A 360 -9.54 46.73 -46.20
N GLY A 361 -10.61 46.44 -45.48
CA GLY A 361 -11.02 47.16 -44.29
C GLY A 361 -10.38 46.62 -43.01
N PRO A 362 -10.52 47.36 -41.89
CA PRO A 362 -10.07 46.89 -40.59
C PRO A 362 -10.66 45.51 -40.26
N GLY A 363 -9.81 44.58 -39.84
CA GLY A 363 -10.21 43.19 -39.57
C GLY A 363 -10.18 42.26 -40.78
N CYS A 364 -9.59 42.67 -41.91
CA CYS A 364 -9.35 41.81 -43.08
C CYS A 364 -10.63 41.28 -43.74
N HIS A 365 -11.65 42.13 -43.69
CA HIS A 365 -12.86 42.01 -44.47
C HIS A 365 -12.85 43.09 -45.55
N TYR A 366 -13.46 42.78 -46.68
CA TYR A 366 -13.58 43.76 -47.75
C TYR A 366 -14.36 45.00 -47.28
N GLY A 367 -13.78 46.19 -47.50
CA GLY A 367 -14.47 47.46 -47.30
C GLY A 367 -15.43 47.80 -48.44
N ALA A 368 -15.79 49.09 -48.51
CA ALA A 368 -16.57 49.67 -49.60
C ALA A 368 -15.88 49.39 -50.95
N ARG A 369 -16.60 48.81 -51.91
CA ARG A 369 -16.05 48.44 -53.22
C ARG A 369 -17.14 48.22 -54.25
N CYS A 370 -16.77 48.37 -55.51
CA CYS A 370 -17.61 47.97 -56.63
C CYS A 370 -18.04 46.49 -56.53
N GLY A 371 -19.36 46.27 -56.59
CA GLY A 371 -20.01 44.97 -56.48
C GLY A 371 -20.44 44.59 -55.06
N ASP A 372 -20.42 45.54 -54.11
CA ASP A 372 -20.91 45.32 -52.73
C ASP A 372 -22.42 45.63 -52.57
N GLY A 373 -23.06 46.17 -53.61
CA GLY A 373 -24.48 46.48 -53.66
C GLY A 373 -24.86 47.82 -53.03
N VAL A 374 -23.88 48.65 -52.67
CA VAL A 374 -24.10 49.96 -52.04
C VAL A 374 -23.43 51.05 -52.85
N VAL A 375 -24.19 51.87 -53.57
CA VAL A 375 -23.61 52.98 -54.36
C VAL A 375 -22.82 53.97 -53.49
N GLN A 376 -21.52 54.07 -53.75
CA GLN A 376 -20.58 55.03 -53.15
C GLN A 376 -20.32 56.21 -54.10
N PRO A 377 -21.02 57.35 -53.94
CA PRO A 377 -21.16 58.37 -55.00
C PRO A 377 -19.86 59.05 -55.45
N GLU A 378 -18.81 59.00 -54.63
CA GLU A 378 -17.50 59.57 -54.95
C GLU A 378 -16.66 58.66 -55.87
N TYR A 379 -16.99 57.37 -55.95
CA TYR A 379 -16.19 56.35 -56.63
C TYR A 379 -16.97 55.62 -57.74
N GLU A 380 -18.27 55.44 -57.58
CA GLU A 380 -19.15 54.67 -58.48
C GLU A 380 -20.48 55.36 -58.79
N GLU A 381 -21.04 55.03 -59.96
CA GLU A 381 -22.29 55.61 -60.46
C GLU A 381 -23.50 54.68 -60.24
N CYS A 382 -23.23 53.40 -60.01
CA CYS A 382 -24.19 52.33 -59.80
C CYS A 382 -23.48 51.17 -59.07
N ASP A 383 -24.23 50.32 -58.39
CA ASP A 383 -23.72 49.07 -57.81
C ASP A 383 -24.91 48.11 -57.60
N ASP A 384 -25.02 47.11 -58.48
CA ASP A 384 -26.04 46.06 -58.43
C ASP A 384 -25.53 44.82 -57.63
N GLY A 385 -24.46 44.97 -56.85
CA GLY A 385 -23.82 43.92 -56.07
C GLY A 385 -23.13 42.89 -56.94
N VAL A 386 -23.23 41.62 -56.54
CA VAL A 386 -22.72 40.46 -57.31
C VAL A 386 -23.34 40.33 -58.71
N PHE A 387 -24.38 41.11 -59.03
CA PHE A 387 -25.07 41.09 -60.31
C PHE A 387 -24.61 42.18 -61.30
N ASN A 388 -23.52 42.90 -61.01
CA ASN A 388 -22.90 43.82 -61.96
C ASN A 388 -22.57 43.12 -63.30
N GLY A 389 -22.92 43.74 -64.42
CA GLY A 389 -22.88 43.16 -65.76
C GLY A 389 -24.12 43.46 -66.63
N GLY A 390 -25.13 44.13 -66.06
CA GLY A 390 -26.30 44.67 -66.76
C GLY A 390 -26.18 46.17 -67.03
N ASN A 391 -27.17 46.97 -66.62
CA ASN A 391 -27.14 48.43 -66.75
C ASN A 391 -26.02 49.08 -65.93
N CYS A 392 -25.56 48.39 -64.89
CA CYS A 392 -24.31 48.68 -64.20
C CYS A 392 -23.19 47.75 -64.69
N ARG A 393 -22.11 48.33 -65.25
CA ARG A 393 -20.94 47.57 -65.72
C ARG A 393 -20.15 46.98 -64.55
N GLN A 394 -19.28 46.01 -64.82
CA GLN A 394 -18.42 45.39 -63.80
C GLN A 394 -17.41 46.35 -63.15
N ASP A 395 -17.19 47.53 -63.74
CA ASP A 395 -16.41 48.63 -63.17
C ASP A 395 -17.29 49.68 -62.45
N CYS A 396 -18.55 49.35 -62.12
CA CYS A 396 -19.51 50.19 -61.42
C CYS A 396 -19.79 51.55 -62.08
N LYS A 397 -19.84 51.50 -63.41
CA LYS A 397 -20.20 52.63 -64.28
C LYS A 397 -21.48 52.33 -65.03
N LEU A 398 -22.33 53.34 -65.20
CA LEU A 398 -23.57 53.20 -65.95
C LEU A 398 -23.25 52.94 -67.42
N ILE A 399 -24.08 52.11 -68.06
CA ILE A 399 -24.08 51.99 -69.51
C ILE A 399 -24.92 53.15 -70.08
N TYR A 400 -24.25 54.15 -70.64
CA TYR A 400 -24.91 55.12 -71.52
C TYR A 400 -25.04 54.53 -72.91
N ILE A 401 -26.24 54.05 -73.25
CA ILE A 401 -26.63 53.80 -74.63
C ILE A 401 -27.20 55.13 -75.15
N PRO A 402 -26.55 55.82 -76.11
CA PRO A 402 -27.04 57.09 -76.65
C PRO A 402 -28.36 56.96 -77.40
#